data_AF-A0A0C1NSF6-F1
#
_entry.id   AF-A0A0C1NSF6-F1
#
_cell.length_a   1.000
_cell.length_b   1.000
_cell.length_c   1.000
_cell.angle_alpha   90.00
_cell.angle_beta   90.00
_cell.angle_gamma   90.00
#
_symmetry.space_group_name_H-M   'P 1'
#
loop_
_entity.id
_entity.type
_entity.pdbx_description
1 polymer ?
#
loop_
_entity_poly.entity_id
_entity_poly.type
_entity_poly.pdbx_seq_one_letter_code
_entity_poly.pdbx_strand_id
1 'polypeptide(L)'
;MSYQSVDQLQKVLTAKVFHYAKDSKKAAGRALGTLVEIITFYALKSWGFERNVAIERPLPEFGNDEITHNVEYSLHPSNLLMKMKFSRDELPITAKKIANNQKLADLGITAESMKSNALLSNDLILRNSCTVCDCGETFINAYLDQLRKSGGQYSIVSLRRRPFAIFECKRVGVEEGMRKGPQTIEKAKQGAYVARTVSALQKIRLTNGSMGGLIQKRDGSFRHGDYYNLMAEIIASDDSELLSRFILTVGVVSNHGNWFTSENHNKELKVLAQSYDWLLFLTDTGIA
;
A
#
# COMPACT_ATOMS: atom_id res chain seq x y z
N MET A 1 -11.82 -11.25 21.65
CA MET A 1 -12.91 -11.81 20.83
C MET A 1 -12.30 -12.35 19.55
N SER A 2 -12.59 -13.60 19.18
CA SER A 2 -12.22 -14.10 17.84
C SER A 2 -13.09 -13.42 16.80
N TYR A 3 -12.49 -13.01 15.69
CA TYR A 3 -13.22 -12.48 14.54
C TYR A 3 -13.78 -13.66 13.75
N GLN A 4 -15.01 -14.06 14.09
CA GLN A 4 -15.67 -15.25 13.55
C GLN A 4 -15.81 -15.18 12.03
N SER A 5 -15.97 -13.99 11.44
CA SER A 5 -16.29 -13.86 10.01
C SER A 5 -15.12 -14.30 9.12
N VAL A 6 -13.89 -13.96 9.49
CA VAL A 6 -12.69 -14.22 8.68
C VAL A 6 -12.31 -15.71 8.67
N ASP A 7 -12.40 -16.36 9.83
CA ASP A 7 -12.13 -17.80 9.95
C ASP A 7 -13.24 -18.63 9.28
N GLN A 8 -14.50 -18.21 9.42
CA GLN A 8 -15.61 -18.81 8.69
C GLN A 8 -15.45 -18.63 7.19
N LEU A 9 -15.01 -17.45 6.73
CA LEU A 9 -14.73 -17.19 5.32
C LEU A 9 -13.61 -18.11 4.80
N GLN A 10 -12.53 -18.32 5.58
CA GLN A 10 -11.49 -19.29 5.18
C GLN A 10 -12.05 -20.70 5.04
N LYS A 11 -12.87 -21.15 6.00
CA LYS A 11 -13.51 -22.48 5.95
C LYS A 11 -14.41 -22.61 4.74
N VAL A 12 -15.23 -21.60 4.44
CA VAL A 12 -16.10 -21.56 3.26
C VAL A 12 -15.29 -21.58 1.97
N LEU A 13 -14.24 -20.76 1.86
CA LEU A 13 -13.34 -20.75 0.69
C LEU A 13 -12.65 -22.10 0.50
N THR A 14 -12.17 -22.71 1.58
CA THR A 14 -11.52 -24.02 1.56
C THR A 14 -12.48 -25.10 1.06
N ALA A 15 -13.69 -25.14 1.62
CA ALA A 15 -14.67 -26.20 1.35
C ALA A 15 -15.39 -26.03 0.01
N LYS A 16 -15.67 -24.79 -0.43
CA LYS A 16 -16.49 -24.52 -1.62
C LYS A 16 -15.67 -24.11 -2.83
N VAL A 17 -14.66 -23.26 -2.66
CA VAL A 17 -13.92 -22.68 -3.79
C VAL A 17 -12.66 -23.47 -4.11
N PHE A 18 -11.85 -23.77 -3.09
CA PHE A 18 -10.52 -24.36 -3.26
C PHE A 18 -10.47 -25.86 -2.92
N HIS A 19 -11.60 -26.54 -2.88
CA HIS A 19 -11.68 -27.97 -2.55
C HIS A 19 -10.85 -28.86 -3.49
N TYR A 20 -10.65 -28.41 -4.74
CA TYR A 20 -9.85 -29.09 -5.74
C TYR A 20 -8.33 -28.94 -5.52
N ALA A 21 -7.89 -27.96 -4.71
CA ALA A 21 -6.48 -27.65 -4.56
C ALA A 21 -5.81 -28.62 -3.58
N LYS A 22 -4.59 -29.08 -3.93
CA LYS A 22 -3.76 -29.96 -3.10
C LYS A 22 -3.55 -29.43 -1.67
N ASP A 23 -3.47 -28.11 -1.53
CA ASP A 23 -3.43 -27.41 -0.25
C ASP A 23 -4.51 -26.32 -0.24
N SER A 24 -5.76 -26.77 -0.10
CA SER A 24 -6.97 -25.95 -0.15
C SER A 24 -7.00 -24.85 0.90
N LYS A 25 -6.48 -25.12 2.10
CA LYS A 25 -6.41 -24.16 3.21
C LYS A 25 -5.43 -23.03 2.92
N LYS A 26 -4.24 -23.35 2.38
CA LYS A 26 -3.26 -22.34 1.96
C LYS A 26 -3.77 -21.48 0.80
N ALA A 27 -4.46 -22.09 -0.16
CA ALA A 27 -5.11 -21.37 -1.26
C ALA A 27 -6.19 -20.40 -0.74
N ALA A 28 -7.08 -20.86 0.14
CA ALA A 28 -8.07 -20.02 0.81
C ALA A 28 -7.41 -18.88 1.61
N GLY A 29 -6.35 -19.17 2.34
CA GLY A 29 -5.61 -18.15 3.08
C GLY A 29 -4.93 -17.11 2.18
N ARG A 30 -4.51 -17.46 0.95
CA ARG A 30 -3.95 -16.50 -0.01
C ARG A 30 -5.04 -15.58 -0.56
N ALA A 31 -6.20 -16.15 -0.90
CA ALA A 31 -7.36 -15.38 -1.33
C ALA A 31 -7.82 -14.37 -0.27
N LEU A 32 -7.74 -14.74 1.02
CA LEU A 32 -8.00 -13.80 2.11
C LEU A 32 -7.00 -12.64 2.17
N GLY A 33 -5.71 -12.88 1.88
CA GLY A 33 -4.73 -11.80 1.76
C GLY A 33 -5.14 -10.80 0.68
N THR A 34 -5.55 -11.29 -0.49
CA THR A 34 -6.09 -10.44 -1.56
C THR A 34 -7.35 -9.70 -1.13
N LEU A 35 -8.20 -10.28 -0.28
CA LEU A 35 -9.36 -9.56 0.26
C LEU A 35 -8.94 -8.38 1.15
N VAL A 36 -7.92 -8.54 1.99
CA VAL A 36 -7.36 -7.46 2.82
C VAL A 36 -6.82 -6.33 1.94
N GLU A 37 -6.10 -6.68 0.88
CA GLU A 37 -5.61 -5.72 -0.12
C GLU A 37 -6.77 -4.96 -0.77
N ILE A 38 -7.81 -5.65 -1.23
CA ILE A 38 -9.00 -5.02 -1.83
C ILE A 38 -9.69 -4.08 -0.85
N ILE A 39 -9.94 -4.52 0.39
CA ILE A 39 -10.55 -3.69 1.44
C ILE A 39 -9.70 -2.44 1.68
N THR A 40 -8.38 -2.60 1.79
CA THR A 40 -7.44 -1.50 1.99
C THR A 40 -7.50 -0.50 0.83
N PHE A 41 -7.49 -0.97 -0.42
CA PHE A 41 -7.62 -0.09 -1.58
C PHE A 41 -8.93 0.73 -1.55
N TYR A 42 -10.06 0.08 -1.26
CA TYR A 42 -11.35 0.78 -1.23
C TYR A 42 -11.50 1.70 -0.01
N ALA A 43 -10.84 1.41 1.11
CA ALA A 43 -10.72 2.34 2.24
C ALA A 43 -9.90 3.58 1.86
N LEU A 44 -8.74 3.40 1.20
CA LEU A 44 -7.95 4.53 0.68
C LEU A 44 -8.76 5.39 -0.30
N LYS A 45 -9.55 4.74 -1.18
CA LYS A 45 -10.47 5.43 -2.08
C LYS A 45 -11.55 6.20 -1.35
N SER A 46 -12.20 5.63 -0.33
CA SER A 46 -13.24 6.31 0.44
C SER A 46 -12.70 7.47 1.28
N TRP A 47 -11.44 7.41 1.71
CA TRP A 47 -10.71 8.51 2.34
C TRP A 47 -10.27 9.61 1.35
N GLY A 48 -10.56 9.45 0.06
CA GLY A 48 -10.25 10.45 -0.97
C GLY A 48 -8.83 10.34 -1.56
N PHE A 49 -8.08 9.29 -1.23
CA PHE A 49 -6.70 9.10 -1.70
C PHE A 49 -6.58 8.30 -3.01
N GLU A 50 -7.68 7.99 -3.70
CA GLU A 50 -7.66 7.20 -4.94
C GLU A 50 -6.61 7.70 -5.94
N ARG A 51 -6.56 9.02 -6.17
CA ARG A 51 -5.62 9.64 -7.12
C ARG A 51 -4.20 9.82 -6.59
N ASN A 52 -3.92 9.37 -5.37
CA ASN A 52 -2.60 9.37 -4.75
C ASN A 52 -1.99 7.94 -4.76
N VAL A 53 -2.81 6.90 -4.97
CA VAL A 53 -2.40 5.50 -4.84
C VAL A 53 -1.58 5.04 -6.03
N ALA A 54 -0.38 4.52 -5.78
CA ALA A 54 0.31 3.59 -6.67
C ALA A 54 0.35 2.19 -6.02
N ILE A 55 0.26 1.16 -6.86
CA ILE A 55 0.16 -0.24 -6.44
C ILE A 55 1.45 -0.97 -6.83
N GLU A 56 2.02 -1.77 -5.91
CA GLU A 56 3.19 -2.63 -6.15
C GLU A 56 4.39 -1.89 -6.78
N ARG A 57 4.67 -0.67 -6.30
CA ARG A 57 5.79 0.14 -6.83
C ARG A 57 7.05 -0.09 -5.99
N PRO A 58 8.25 -0.16 -6.63
CA PRO A 58 9.50 -0.12 -5.90
C PRO A 58 9.65 1.16 -5.08
N LEU A 59 10.06 1.01 -3.83
CA LEU A 59 10.34 2.07 -2.88
C LEU A 59 11.77 1.90 -2.34
N PRO A 60 12.66 2.87 -2.58
CA PRO A 60 14.01 2.83 -2.04
C PRO A 60 14.03 3.01 -0.51
N GLU A 61 15.08 2.49 0.12
CA GLU A 61 15.39 2.82 1.50
C GLU A 61 15.80 4.28 1.65
N PHE A 62 15.59 4.85 2.83
CA PHE A 62 15.95 6.24 3.10
C PHE A 62 17.46 6.45 2.95
N GLY A 63 17.84 7.24 1.95
CA GLY A 63 19.23 7.57 1.68
C GLY A 63 20.00 6.48 0.93
N ASN A 64 19.32 5.44 0.42
CA ASN A 64 19.95 4.40 -0.40
C ASN A 64 19.01 3.91 -1.51
N ASP A 65 19.16 4.49 -2.70
CA ASP A 65 18.32 4.19 -3.86
C ASP A 65 18.62 2.83 -4.52
N GLU A 66 19.74 2.17 -4.17
CA GLU A 66 20.11 0.86 -4.70
C GLU A 66 19.31 -0.27 -4.04
N ILE A 67 18.82 -0.06 -2.82
CA ILE A 67 18.03 -1.04 -2.07
C ILE A 67 16.55 -0.66 -2.16
N THR A 68 15.78 -1.47 -2.89
CA THR A 68 14.36 -1.19 -3.14
C THR A 68 13.45 -2.33 -2.68
N HIS A 69 12.25 -1.95 -2.24
CA HIS A 69 11.20 -2.84 -1.74
C HIS A 69 9.91 -2.61 -2.52
N ASN A 70 9.22 -3.67 -2.91
CA ASN A 70 7.88 -3.53 -3.47
C ASN A 70 6.87 -3.46 -2.33
N VAL A 71 6.18 -2.33 -2.21
CA VAL A 71 5.11 -2.12 -1.23
C VAL A 71 3.75 -2.28 -1.89
N GLU A 72 2.76 -2.85 -1.18
CA GLU A 72 1.44 -3.14 -1.74
C GLU A 72 0.75 -1.84 -2.22
N TYR A 73 0.69 -0.81 -1.37
CA TYR A 73 0.23 0.53 -1.75
C TYR A 73 1.18 1.61 -1.26
N SER A 74 1.33 2.65 -2.07
CA SER A 74 2.04 3.88 -1.71
C SER A 74 1.19 5.10 -2.10
N LEU A 75 1.13 6.09 -1.22
CA LEU A 75 0.41 7.34 -1.44
C LEU A 75 1.39 8.44 -1.80
N HIS A 76 1.22 9.03 -2.96
CA HIS A 76 2.12 10.04 -3.52
C HIS A 76 1.42 11.39 -3.62
N PRO A 77 2.13 12.51 -3.42
CA PRO A 77 1.61 13.82 -3.78
C PRO A 77 1.16 13.81 -5.25
N SER A 78 -0.07 14.21 -5.49
CA SER A 78 -0.73 14.09 -6.80
C SER A 78 -1.08 15.45 -7.37
N ASN A 79 -0.91 15.60 -8.69
CA ASN A 79 -1.37 16.75 -9.45
C ASN A 79 -2.25 16.27 -10.62
N LEU A 80 -3.50 16.73 -10.66
CA LEU A 80 -4.41 16.38 -11.76
C LEU A 80 -3.95 17.09 -13.03
N LEU A 81 -3.59 16.30 -14.05
CA LEU A 81 -3.21 16.84 -15.34
C LEU A 81 -4.45 17.11 -16.19
N MET A 82 -5.33 16.12 -16.30
CA MET A 82 -6.52 16.23 -17.13
C MET A 82 -7.55 15.13 -16.86
N LYS A 83 -8.76 15.33 -17.38
CA LYS A 83 -9.81 14.32 -17.47
C LYS A 83 -10.15 14.03 -18.91
N MET A 84 -10.31 12.76 -19.24
CA MET A 84 -10.56 12.27 -20.58
C MET A 84 -11.89 11.52 -20.60
N LYS A 85 -12.74 11.85 -21.57
CA LYS A 85 -13.92 11.04 -21.88
C LYS A 85 -13.51 9.97 -22.89
N PHE A 86 -14.18 8.83 -22.85
CA PHE A 86 -14.05 7.80 -23.86
C PHE A 86 -15.40 7.16 -24.18
N SER A 87 -15.54 6.64 -25.39
CA SER A 87 -16.66 5.80 -25.84
C SER A 87 -16.28 4.31 -25.79
N ARG A 88 -17.28 3.43 -25.80
CA ARG A 88 -17.09 1.98 -25.67
C ARG A 88 -16.23 1.37 -26.77
N ASP A 89 -16.30 1.90 -27.98
CA ASP A 89 -15.53 1.50 -29.16
C ASP A 89 -14.04 1.87 -29.05
N GLU A 90 -13.67 2.74 -28.11
CA GLU A 90 -12.26 3.08 -27.86
C GLU A 90 -11.55 2.05 -26.95
N LEU A 91 -12.26 1.04 -26.44
CA LEU A 91 -11.65 -0.01 -25.64
C LEU A 91 -10.64 -0.86 -26.45
N PRO A 92 -9.61 -1.42 -25.81
CA PRO A 92 -9.24 -1.23 -24.41
C PRO A 92 -8.58 0.15 -24.21
N ILE A 93 -8.72 0.75 -23.03
CA ILE A 93 -7.99 1.99 -22.67
C ILE A 93 -6.60 1.60 -22.19
N THR A 94 -5.62 1.59 -23.09
CA THR A 94 -4.22 1.22 -22.80
C THR A 94 -3.38 2.43 -22.41
N ALA A 95 -2.30 2.21 -21.65
CA ALA A 95 -1.30 3.24 -21.35
C ALA A 95 -0.79 3.91 -22.63
N LYS A 96 -0.54 3.14 -23.70
CA LYS A 96 -0.13 3.69 -25.01
C LYS A 96 -1.19 4.60 -25.65
N LYS A 97 -2.47 4.22 -25.61
CA LYS A 97 -3.57 5.08 -26.11
C LYS A 97 -3.69 6.37 -25.29
N ILE A 98 -3.51 6.27 -23.97
CA ILE A 98 -3.50 7.43 -23.07
C ILE A 98 -2.32 8.34 -23.41
N ALA A 99 -1.10 7.82 -23.48
CA ALA A 99 0.13 8.57 -23.74
C ALA A 99 0.16 9.27 -25.10
N ASN A 100 -0.43 8.65 -26.13
CA ASN A 100 -0.56 9.22 -27.47
C ASN A 100 -1.58 10.37 -27.56
N ASN A 101 -2.24 10.74 -26.47
CA ASN A 101 -3.08 11.93 -26.47
C ASN A 101 -2.22 13.17 -26.69
N GLN A 102 -2.60 14.02 -27.65
CA GLN A 102 -1.83 15.22 -28.01
C GLN A 102 -1.52 16.11 -26.80
N LYS A 103 -2.41 16.18 -25.80
CA LYS A 103 -2.22 16.97 -24.58
C LYS A 103 -1.17 16.40 -23.62
N LEU A 104 -0.84 15.12 -23.75
CA LEU A 104 0.24 14.45 -23.01
C LEU A 104 1.55 14.40 -23.80
N ALA A 105 1.47 14.46 -25.14
CA ALA A 105 2.66 14.50 -26.00
C ALA A 105 3.57 15.68 -25.66
N ASP A 106 2.99 16.81 -25.24
CA ASP A 106 3.70 18.02 -24.82
C ASP A 106 4.50 17.84 -23.51
N LEU A 107 4.27 16.75 -22.76
CA LEU A 107 5.03 16.44 -21.53
C LEU A 107 6.39 15.77 -21.81
N GLY A 108 6.76 15.58 -23.07
CA GLY A 108 8.07 15.03 -23.44
C GLY A 108 8.25 13.55 -23.06
N ILE A 109 7.15 12.78 -23.02
CA ILE A 109 7.16 11.36 -22.66
C ILE A 109 7.88 10.57 -23.75
N THR A 110 9.00 9.92 -23.40
CA THR A 110 9.73 9.06 -24.34
C THR A 110 9.07 7.70 -24.47
N ALA A 111 9.21 7.06 -25.63
CA ALA A 111 8.61 5.75 -25.87
C ALA A 111 9.12 4.65 -24.91
N GLU A 112 10.36 4.78 -24.45
CA GLU A 112 11.01 3.86 -23.51
C GLU A 112 10.42 3.94 -22.09
N SER A 113 9.87 5.10 -21.72
CA SER A 113 9.25 5.30 -20.40
C SER A 113 7.84 4.73 -20.30
N MET A 114 7.20 4.45 -21.44
CA MET A 114 5.80 4.01 -21.51
C MET A 114 5.61 2.57 -21.04
N LYS A 115 4.49 2.32 -20.36
CA LYS A 115 4.07 0.96 -19.96
C LYS A 115 3.07 0.38 -20.96
N SER A 116 2.90 -0.95 -20.92
CA SER A 116 2.05 -1.71 -21.85
C SER A 116 0.74 -2.21 -21.24
N ASN A 117 0.43 -1.80 -20.01
CA ASN A 117 -0.79 -2.19 -19.29
C ASN A 117 -2.03 -1.44 -19.82
N ALA A 118 -3.21 -1.94 -19.44
CA ALA A 118 -4.50 -1.30 -19.70
C ALA A 118 -5.17 -0.86 -18.40
N LEU A 119 -5.75 0.35 -18.43
CA LEU A 119 -6.64 0.85 -17.38
C LEU A 119 -7.94 0.05 -17.40
N LEU A 120 -8.53 -0.13 -18.59
CA LEU A 120 -9.78 -0.87 -18.77
C LEU A 120 -9.67 -1.75 -20.03
N SER A 121 -9.85 -3.06 -19.88
CA SER A 121 -9.82 -4.01 -21.01
C SER A 121 -11.11 -4.01 -21.83
N ASN A 122 -11.12 -4.71 -22.97
CA ASN A 122 -12.34 -4.96 -23.76
C ASN A 122 -13.41 -5.71 -22.97
N ASP A 123 -12.99 -6.62 -22.10
CA ASP A 123 -13.86 -7.41 -21.22
C ASP A 123 -14.24 -6.66 -19.93
N LEU A 124 -13.99 -5.35 -19.87
CA LEU A 124 -14.28 -4.47 -18.72
C LEU A 124 -13.54 -4.85 -17.44
N ILE A 125 -12.37 -5.47 -17.56
CA ILE A 125 -11.48 -5.69 -16.41
C ILE A 125 -10.76 -4.37 -16.13
N LEU A 126 -11.06 -3.78 -14.98
CA LEU A 126 -10.47 -2.54 -14.49
C LEU A 126 -9.18 -2.81 -13.72
N ARG A 127 -8.13 -2.05 -14.03
CA ARG A 127 -6.96 -1.92 -13.17
C ARG A 127 -7.14 -0.68 -12.29
N ASN A 128 -7.15 -0.89 -10.97
CA ASN A 128 -7.37 0.15 -9.97
C ASN A 128 -6.37 1.33 -10.00
N SER A 129 -5.17 1.10 -10.55
CA SER A 129 -4.16 2.11 -10.81
C SER A 129 -3.36 1.73 -12.06
N CYS A 130 -3.39 2.56 -13.11
CA CYS A 130 -2.69 2.29 -14.36
C CYS A 130 -1.53 3.27 -14.57
N THR A 131 -0.31 2.84 -14.29
CA THR A 131 0.89 3.61 -14.63
C THR A 131 1.02 3.71 -16.15
N VAL A 132 1.05 4.94 -16.66
CA VAL A 132 1.18 5.28 -18.08
C VAL A 132 2.66 5.38 -18.46
N CYS A 133 3.44 6.16 -17.70
CA CYS A 133 4.88 6.32 -17.91
C CYS A 133 5.62 6.73 -16.62
N ASP A 134 6.94 6.56 -16.62
CA ASP A 134 7.85 7.04 -15.56
C ASP A 134 8.69 8.22 -16.09
N CYS A 135 8.74 9.31 -15.33
CA CYS A 135 9.41 10.56 -15.71
C CYS A 135 10.52 10.92 -14.69
N GLY A 136 11.16 9.91 -14.08
CA GLY A 136 12.19 10.09 -13.06
C GLY A 136 11.59 10.48 -11.71
N GLU A 137 11.60 11.79 -11.40
CA GLU A 137 11.09 12.34 -10.14
C GLU A 137 9.55 12.32 -10.03
N THR A 138 8.88 12.07 -11.14
CA THR A 138 7.43 11.89 -11.20
C THR A 138 7.08 10.70 -12.08
N PHE A 139 5.84 10.26 -12.01
CA PHE A 139 5.28 9.29 -12.93
C PHE A 139 3.81 9.61 -13.18
N ILE A 140 3.29 9.17 -14.32
CA ILE A 140 1.92 9.45 -14.72
C ILE A 140 1.07 8.21 -14.48
N ASN A 141 -0.05 8.39 -13.77
CA ASN A 141 -1.04 7.36 -13.56
C ASN A 141 -2.40 7.79 -14.13
N ALA A 142 -3.18 6.79 -14.54
CA ALA A 142 -4.58 6.94 -14.93
C ALA A 142 -5.52 6.17 -13.98
N TYR A 143 -6.67 6.77 -13.72
CA TYR A 143 -7.71 6.25 -12.83
C TYR A 143 -9.08 6.40 -13.48
N LEU A 144 -9.91 5.37 -13.41
CA LEU A 144 -11.28 5.43 -13.92
C LEU A 144 -12.17 6.23 -12.95
N ASP A 145 -12.72 7.35 -13.41
CA ASP A 145 -13.63 8.18 -12.61
C ASP A 145 -15.07 7.67 -12.70
N GLN A 146 -15.52 7.33 -13.91
CA GLN A 146 -16.89 6.89 -14.16
C GLN A 146 -16.97 5.95 -15.37
N LEU A 147 -17.79 4.90 -15.25
CA LEU A 147 -18.19 4.04 -16.36
C LEU A 147 -19.71 4.08 -16.54
N ARG A 148 -20.15 4.26 -17.77
CA ARG A 148 -21.56 4.25 -18.20
C ARG A 148 -21.73 3.24 -19.35
N LYS A 149 -22.98 3.03 -19.78
CA LYS A 149 -23.29 2.10 -20.89
C LYS A 149 -22.57 2.48 -22.19
N SER A 150 -22.54 3.76 -22.56
CA SER A 150 -21.97 4.25 -23.82
C SER A 150 -20.48 4.59 -23.77
N GLY A 151 -19.86 4.60 -22.60
CA GLY A 151 -18.48 5.09 -22.43
C GLY A 151 -18.19 5.46 -20.99
N GLY A 152 -17.18 6.30 -20.76
CA GLY A 152 -16.79 6.70 -19.42
C GLY A 152 -15.89 7.92 -19.37
N GLN A 153 -15.32 8.16 -18.19
CA GLN A 153 -14.32 9.18 -17.94
C GLN A 153 -13.20 8.61 -17.08
N TYR A 154 -11.97 8.98 -17.39
CA TYR A 154 -10.80 8.71 -16.57
C TYR A 154 -9.99 9.98 -16.33
N SER A 155 -9.31 10.03 -15.20
CA SER A 155 -8.38 11.08 -14.82
C SER A 155 -6.96 10.63 -15.10
N ILE A 156 -6.12 11.59 -15.51
CA ILE A 156 -4.68 11.42 -15.67
C ILE A 156 -4.01 12.35 -14.68
N VAL A 157 -3.12 11.81 -13.85
CA VAL A 157 -2.45 12.55 -12.79
C VAL A 157 -0.95 12.32 -12.84
N SER A 158 -0.18 13.33 -12.45
CA SER A 158 1.24 13.20 -12.14
C SER A 158 1.39 12.92 -10.65
N LEU A 159 2.19 11.92 -10.32
CA LEU A 159 2.55 11.55 -8.96
C LEU A 159 4.04 11.78 -8.77
N ARG A 160 4.43 12.39 -7.65
CA ARG A 160 5.85 12.45 -7.25
C ARG A 160 6.35 11.04 -6.95
N ARG A 161 7.63 10.75 -7.20
CA ARG A 161 8.20 9.41 -6.97
C ARG A 161 8.23 9.04 -5.48
N ARG A 162 8.46 10.01 -4.60
CA ARG A 162 8.54 9.80 -3.16
C ARG A 162 7.13 9.86 -2.54
N PRO A 163 6.67 8.77 -1.88
CA PRO A 163 5.37 8.78 -1.23
C PRO A 163 5.42 9.53 0.09
N PHE A 164 4.27 10.01 0.56
CA PHE A 164 4.07 10.50 1.92
C PHE A 164 3.55 9.42 2.88
N ALA A 165 3.01 8.31 2.34
CA ALA A 165 2.60 7.16 3.14
C ALA A 165 2.70 5.84 2.36
N ILE A 166 2.84 4.73 3.08
CA ILE A 166 2.75 3.38 2.52
C ILE A 166 1.80 2.52 3.34
N PHE A 167 1.17 1.56 2.67
CA PHE A 167 0.30 0.57 3.29
C PHE A 167 0.76 -0.82 2.88
N GLU A 168 1.10 -1.65 3.85
CA GLU A 168 1.42 -3.05 3.64
C GLU A 168 0.37 -3.96 4.27
N CYS A 169 -0.16 -4.89 3.49
CA CYS A 169 -1.22 -5.80 3.92
C CYS A 169 -0.62 -7.12 4.41
N LYS A 170 -0.70 -7.41 5.70
CA LYS A 170 -0.15 -8.64 6.29
C LYS A 170 -1.24 -9.47 6.94
N ARG A 171 -1.39 -10.71 6.48
CA ARG A 171 -2.16 -11.72 7.19
C ARG A 171 -1.33 -12.26 8.36
N VAL A 172 -1.86 -12.23 9.57
CA VAL A 172 -1.20 -12.81 10.74
C VAL A 172 -2.09 -13.90 11.30
N GLY A 173 -1.56 -15.11 11.46
CA GLY A 173 -2.32 -16.24 11.96
C GLY A 173 -1.45 -17.46 12.25
N VAL A 174 -1.97 -18.35 13.10
CA VAL A 174 -1.33 -19.64 13.42
C VAL A 174 -1.98 -20.70 12.53
N GLU A 175 -1.21 -21.35 11.66
CA GLU A 175 -1.72 -22.49 10.88
C GLU A 175 -2.04 -23.66 11.84
N GLU A 176 -3.26 -24.18 11.81
CA GLU A 176 -3.72 -25.29 12.65
C GLU A 176 -2.79 -26.51 12.50
N GLY A 177 -2.26 -27.01 13.63
CA GLY A 177 -1.22 -28.05 13.66
C GLY A 177 0.22 -27.52 13.79
N MET A 178 0.46 -26.24 13.53
CA MET A 178 1.75 -25.59 13.75
C MET A 178 1.68 -24.64 14.95
N ARG A 179 2.41 -24.94 16.03
CA ARG A 179 2.44 -24.06 17.21
C ARG A 179 3.10 -22.69 16.92
N LYS A 180 4.01 -22.62 15.93
CA LYS A 180 4.63 -21.44 15.29
C LYS A 180 5.26 -21.91 13.97
N GLY A 181 5.09 -21.16 12.88
CA GLY A 181 5.85 -21.38 11.65
C GLY A 181 7.03 -20.41 11.56
N PRO A 182 8.28 -20.85 11.36
CA PRO A 182 9.42 -19.98 11.07
C PRO A 182 9.14 -19.02 9.91
N GLN A 183 8.35 -19.44 8.93
CA GLN A 183 8.00 -18.64 7.75
C GLN A 183 7.09 -17.44 8.05
N THR A 184 6.26 -17.49 9.11
CA THR A 184 5.33 -16.38 9.44
C THR A 184 6.08 -15.23 10.10
N ILE A 185 7.00 -15.53 11.02
CA ILE A 185 7.84 -14.52 11.64
C ILE A 185 8.82 -13.89 10.64
N GLU A 186 9.38 -14.67 9.70
CA GLU A 186 10.25 -14.10 8.64
C GLU A 186 9.50 -13.12 7.73
N LYS A 187 8.25 -13.41 7.37
CA LYS A 187 7.43 -12.47 6.59
C LYS A 187 7.08 -11.21 7.38
N ALA A 188 6.78 -11.35 8.67
CA ALA A 188 6.55 -10.21 9.54
C ALA A 188 7.82 -9.35 9.69
N LYS A 189 8.99 -9.98 9.82
CA LYS A 189 10.29 -9.30 9.86
C LYS A 189 10.58 -8.55 8.56
N GLN A 190 10.22 -9.09 7.40
CA GLN A 190 10.39 -8.40 6.11
C GLN A 190 9.59 -7.10 6.06
N GLY A 191 8.28 -7.14 6.34
CA GLY A 191 7.47 -5.91 6.37
C GLY A 191 7.92 -4.92 7.46
N ALA A 192 8.30 -5.44 8.62
CA ALA A 192 8.89 -4.64 9.69
C ALA A 192 10.21 -3.98 9.30
N TYR A 193 11.04 -4.66 8.51
CA TYR A 193 12.29 -4.11 8.00
C TYR A 193 11.99 -2.93 7.05
N VAL A 194 11.12 -3.12 6.07
CA VAL A 194 10.69 -2.05 5.14
C VAL A 194 10.16 -0.83 5.91
N ALA A 195 9.25 -1.05 6.86
CA ALA A 195 8.66 0.03 7.65
C ALA A 195 9.69 0.88 8.42
N ARG A 196 10.81 0.27 8.81
CA ARG A 196 11.87 0.96 9.57
C ARG A 196 12.87 1.69 8.68
N THR A 197 13.06 1.27 7.43
CA THR A 197 14.15 1.77 6.59
C THR A 197 13.72 2.83 5.58
N VAL A 198 12.44 2.90 5.20
CA VAL A 198 12.01 3.80 4.11
C VAL A 198 11.78 5.26 4.51
N SER A 199 11.48 5.53 5.78
CA SER A 199 11.17 6.87 6.28
C SER A 199 12.41 7.59 6.82
N ALA A 200 12.48 8.92 6.69
CA ALA A 200 13.56 9.69 7.32
C ALA A 200 13.49 9.74 8.85
N LEU A 201 12.30 9.53 9.43
CA LEU A 201 12.13 9.43 10.88
C LEU A 201 12.47 8.02 11.34
N GLN A 202 13.60 7.86 12.01
CA GLN A 202 14.15 6.58 12.43
C GLN A 202 13.75 6.23 13.86
N LYS A 203 13.38 4.95 14.08
CA LYS A 203 12.99 4.38 15.39
C LYS A 203 14.20 3.83 16.14
N ILE A 204 14.38 4.25 17.40
CA ILE A 204 15.46 3.78 18.28
C ILE A 204 14.88 3.33 19.62
N ARG A 205 15.28 2.15 20.11
CA ARG A 205 14.90 1.67 21.44
C ARG A 205 15.77 2.35 22.51
N LEU A 206 15.15 3.02 23.47
CA LEU A 206 15.85 3.63 24.60
C LEU A 206 16.10 2.61 25.72
N THR A 207 17.01 2.92 26.65
CA THR A 207 17.41 2.02 27.75
C THR A 207 16.27 1.70 28.72
N ASN A 208 15.29 2.59 28.84
CA ASN A 208 14.06 2.38 29.61
C ASN A 208 12.99 1.55 28.86
N GLY A 209 13.29 1.09 27.64
CA GLY A 209 12.39 0.32 26.79
C GLY A 209 11.42 1.16 25.93
N SER A 210 11.34 2.48 26.12
CA SER A 210 10.49 3.34 25.29
C SER A 210 11.07 3.52 23.88
N MET A 211 10.28 4.08 22.97
CA MET A 211 10.69 4.34 21.59
C MET A 211 11.09 5.80 21.43
N GLY A 212 12.35 6.03 21.04
CA GLY A 212 12.84 7.32 20.58
C GLY A 212 12.74 7.47 19.07
N GLY A 213 12.58 8.70 18.61
CA GLY A 213 12.69 9.10 17.21
C GLY A 213 13.96 9.91 16.96
N LEU A 214 14.52 9.76 15.77
CA LEU A 214 15.65 10.54 15.27
C LEU A 214 15.39 10.94 13.81
N ILE A 215 15.58 12.22 13.48
CA ILE A 215 15.50 12.71 12.10
C ILE A 215 16.61 13.74 11.85
N GLN A 216 17.30 13.61 10.72
CA GLN A 216 18.37 14.52 10.33
C GLN A 216 17.81 15.68 9.49
N LYS A 217 18.12 16.91 9.90
CA LYS A 217 17.85 18.14 9.15
C LYS A 217 18.88 18.35 8.02
N ARG A 218 18.58 19.21 7.07
CA ARG A 218 19.46 19.53 5.92
C ARG A 218 20.76 20.18 6.34
N ASP A 219 20.76 20.93 7.44
CA ASP A 219 21.97 21.52 8.04
C ASP A 219 22.88 20.47 8.70
N GLY A 220 22.50 19.19 8.67
CA GLY A 220 23.23 18.07 9.26
C GLY A 220 22.92 17.84 10.75
N SER A 221 22.19 18.76 11.40
CA SER A 221 21.77 18.61 12.79
C SER A 221 20.69 17.54 12.94
N PHE A 222 20.52 17.03 14.15
CA PHE A 222 19.52 16.02 14.47
C PHE A 222 18.44 16.59 15.37
N ARG A 223 17.19 16.25 15.06
CA ARG A 223 16.08 16.35 16.00
C ARG A 223 15.80 14.95 16.56
N HIS A 224 15.68 14.85 17.88
CA HIS A 224 15.40 13.59 18.57
C HIS A 224 14.45 13.80 19.76
N GLY A 225 13.80 12.74 20.21
CA GLY A 225 12.77 12.82 21.25
C GLY A 225 11.94 11.54 21.32
N ASP A 226 10.80 11.60 22.00
CA ASP A 226 9.81 10.52 21.94
C ASP A 226 9.33 10.34 20.49
N TYR A 227 9.27 9.09 20.04
CA TYR A 227 8.96 8.79 18.64
C TYR A 227 7.60 9.31 18.20
N TYR A 228 6.56 9.06 19.00
CA TYR A 228 5.19 9.38 18.62
C TYR A 228 4.93 10.88 18.69
N ASN A 229 5.52 11.57 19.68
CA ASN A 229 5.46 13.02 19.75
C ASN A 229 6.15 13.66 18.54
N LEU A 230 7.38 13.24 18.21
CA LEU A 230 8.08 13.76 17.03
C LEU A 230 7.31 13.51 15.73
N MET A 231 6.74 12.31 15.56
CA MET A 231 5.93 11.98 14.39
C MET A 231 4.71 12.90 14.29
N ALA A 232 3.97 13.09 15.39
CA ALA A 232 2.81 13.98 15.43
C ALA A 232 3.21 15.43 15.13
N GLU A 233 4.31 15.91 15.69
CA GLU A 233 4.87 17.24 15.42
C GLU A 233 5.25 17.42 13.95
N ILE A 234 5.86 16.41 13.32
CA ILE A 234 6.21 16.46 11.88
C ILE A 234 4.94 16.54 11.04
N ILE A 235 3.97 15.65 11.28
CA ILE A 235 2.71 15.59 10.53
C ILE A 235 1.91 16.90 10.65
N ALA A 236 1.92 17.52 11.83
CA ALA A 236 1.22 18.77 12.10
C ALA A 236 2.01 20.03 11.71
N SER A 237 3.26 19.90 11.25
CA SER A 237 4.10 21.04 10.88
C SER A 237 3.88 21.50 9.44
N ASP A 238 4.22 22.75 9.17
CA ASP A 238 4.40 23.28 7.80
C ASP A 238 5.86 23.17 7.31
N ASP A 239 6.69 22.40 8.03
CA ASP A 239 8.10 22.23 7.68
C ASP A 239 8.22 21.29 6.47
N SER A 240 8.26 21.90 5.29
CA SER A 240 8.44 21.20 4.02
C SER A 240 9.70 20.33 3.98
N GLU A 241 10.72 20.64 4.77
CA GLU A 241 11.96 19.89 4.86
C GLU A 241 11.76 18.54 5.55
N LEU A 242 10.99 18.53 6.64
CA LEU A 242 10.66 17.32 7.39
C LEU A 242 9.62 16.50 6.63
N LEU A 243 8.56 17.15 6.14
CA LEU A 243 7.47 16.49 5.41
C LEU A 243 7.93 15.83 4.10
N SER A 244 8.83 16.47 3.35
CA SER A 244 9.30 15.93 2.06
C SER A 244 10.08 14.63 2.17
N ARG A 245 10.57 14.30 3.38
CA ARG A 245 11.40 13.12 3.63
C ARG A 245 10.73 12.10 4.56
N PHE A 246 9.71 12.51 5.29
CA PHE A 246 8.90 11.64 6.12
C PHE A 246 7.95 10.78 5.26
N ILE A 247 7.92 9.48 5.56
CA ILE A 247 6.96 8.53 5.00
C ILE A 247 6.23 7.89 6.18
N LEU A 248 4.91 8.03 6.23
CA LEU A 248 4.08 7.34 7.21
C LEU A 248 3.93 5.87 6.82
N THR A 249 4.31 4.97 7.70
CA THR A 249 4.25 3.52 7.44
C THR A 249 3.05 2.90 8.15
N VAL A 250 2.14 2.31 7.38
CA VAL A 250 0.91 1.71 7.90
C VAL A 250 0.88 0.21 7.57
N GLY A 251 0.78 -0.62 8.60
CA GLY A 251 0.48 -2.04 8.43
C GLY A 251 -1.02 -2.27 8.51
N VAL A 252 -1.61 -2.97 7.56
CA VAL A 252 -3.00 -3.45 7.63
C VAL A 252 -2.97 -4.93 7.91
N VAL A 253 -3.48 -5.32 9.08
CA VAL A 253 -3.44 -6.71 9.55
C VAL A 253 -4.82 -7.30 9.69
N SER A 254 -4.98 -8.51 9.15
CA SER A 254 -6.11 -9.39 9.46
C SER A 254 -5.62 -10.50 10.38
N ASN A 255 -6.39 -10.78 11.44
CA ASN A 255 -6.10 -11.89 12.33
C ASN A 255 -6.86 -13.14 11.87
N HIS A 256 -6.12 -14.19 11.51
CA HIS A 256 -6.64 -15.49 11.11
C HIS A 256 -6.34 -16.54 12.19
N GLY A 257 -7.37 -17.20 12.70
CA GLY A 257 -7.24 -18.46 13.40
C GLY A 257 -6.67 -18.45 14.81
N ASN A 258 -6.52 -17.31 15.51
CA ASN A 258 -6.31 -17.31 16.98
C ASN A 258 -6.52 -15.96 17.69
N TRP A 259 -6.77 -16.06 19.00
CA TRP A 259 -7.29 -15.08 19.97
C TRP A 259 -6.41 -13.86 20.29
N PHE A 260 -6.06 -13.06 19.28
CA PHE A 260 -5.20 -11.89 19.48
C PHE A 260 -5.93 -10.61 19.06
N THR A 261 -6.26 -9.80 20.06
CA THR A 261 -6.77 -8.43 19.91
C THR A 261 -5.60 -7.46 19.84
N SER A 262 -5.87 -6.17 19.57
CA SER A 262 -4.92 -5.07 19.77
C SER A 262 -4.27 -5.06 21.18
N GLU A 263 -4.89 -5.73 22.15
CA GLU A 263 -4.47 -5.77 23.55
C GLU A 263 -3.62 -7.01 23.89
N ASN A 264 -3.62 -8.06 23.05
CA ASN A 264 -2.84 -9.27 23.27
C ASN A 264 -2.14 -9.70 21.98
N HIS A 265 -0.91 -9.24 21.79
CA HIS A 265 -0.13 -9.51 20.58
C HIS A 265 0.74 -10.77 20.71
N ASN A 266 0.66 -11.65 19.70
CA ASN A 266 1.66 -12.68 19.48
C ASN A 266 3.02 -12.07 19.07
N LYS A 267 4.07 -12.89 18.95
CA LYS A 267 5.42 -12.37 18.67
C LYS A 267 5.49 -11.60 17.34
N GLU A 268 4.78 -12.11 16.34
CA GLU A 268 4.67 -11.53 15.01
C GLU A 268 4.02 -10.15 15.04
N LEU A 269 2.84 -10.01 15.69
CA LEU A 269 2.17 -8.72 15.86
C LEU A 269 3.00 -7.74 16.68
N LYS A 270 3.74 -8.21 17.70
CA LYS A 270 4.66 -7.34 18.45
C LYS A 270 5.76 -6.77 17.55
N VAL A 271 6.31 -7.58 16.64
CA VAL A 271 7.31 -7.11 15.67
C VAL A 271 6.69 -6.06 14.74
N LEU A 272 5.49 -6.30 14.21
CA LEU A 272 4.82 -5.35 13.31
C LEU A 272 4.44 -4.05 14.03
N ALA A 273 3.81 -4.14 15.20
CA ALA A 273 3.35 -2.99 15.99
C ALA A 273 4.49 -2.08 16.46
N GLN A 274 5.69 -2.63 16.64
CA GLN A 274 6.88 -1.84 16.99
C GLN A 274 7.59 -1.24 15.76
N SER A 275 7.23 -1.68 14.55
CA SER A 275 7.96 -1.34 13.33
C SER A 275 7.18 -0.36 12.45
N TYR A 276 5.89 -0.60 12.21
CA TYR A 276 5.04 0.38 11.53
C TYR A 276 4.72 1.57 12.44
N ASP A 277 4.36 2.69 11.85
CA ASP A 277 3.94 3.89 12.58
C ASP A 277 2.54 3.66 13.12
N TRP A 278 1.66 3.14 12.26
CA TRP A 278 0.31 2.68 12.62
C TRP A 278 0.07 1.23 12.18
N LEU A 279 -0.69 0.51 12.99
CA LEU A 279 -1.15 -0.83 12.67
C LEU A 279 -2.68 -0.84 12.71
N LEU A 280 -3.29 -0.96 11.54
CA LEU A 280 -4.74 -1.05 11.38
C LEU A 280 -5.17 -2.51 11.43
N PHE A 281 -6.09 -2.82 12.32
CA PHE A 281 -6.66 -4.16 12.44
C PHE A 281 -7.98 -4.21 11.69
N LEU A 282 -8.06 -5.10 10.70
CA LEU A 282 -9.34 -5.44 10.09
C LEU A 282 -10.10 -6.35 11.04
N THR A 283 -11.20 -5.83 11.57
CA THR A 283 -12.08 -6.48 12.53
C THR A 283 -13.44 -6.75 11.90
N ASP A 284 -14.15 -7.76 12.39
CA ASP A 284 -15.51 -8.05 11.91
C ASP A 284 -16.44 -6.83 12.01
N THR A 285 -16.37 -6.07 13.11
CA THR A 285 -17.17 -4.86 13.31
C THR A 285 -16.80 -3.73 12.34
N GLY A 286 -15.54 -3.66 11.91
CA GLY A 286 -15.10 -2.68 10.91
C GLY A 286 -15.47 -3.07 9.47
N ILE A 287 -15.86 -4.32 9.24
CA ILE A 287 -16.30 -4.84 7.93
C ILE A 287 -17.84 -4.84 7.80
N ALA A 288 -18.57 -4.95 8.92
CA ALA A 288 -20.04 -4.94 8.98
C ALA A 288 -20.64 -3.53 8.80
#